data_AF-A0A958JB54-F1
#
_entry.id   AF-A0A958JB54-F1
#
_cell.length_a   1.000
_cell.length_b   1.000
_cell.length_c   1.000
_cell.angle_alpha   90.00
_cell.angle_beta   90.00
_cell.angle_gamma   90.00
#
_symmetry.space_group_name_H-M   'P 1'
#
loop_
_entity.id
_entity.type
_entity.pdbx_description
1 polymer ?
#
loop_
_entity_poly.entity_id
_entity_poly.type
_entity_poly.pdbx_seq_one_letter_code
_entity_poly.pdbx_strand_id
1 'polypeptide(L)'
;LSDEPVHRQIARQLLEKILADAGYDGGELPRPRVLASEQHVSVHTIERAYQALEKEGLLTSGGGARYLIPRFTPEEKAAIRRRYFGQMSPLNIIESLSQQLISVFDTEKLRQILEAVLEQHRRIEEELNMARQIQASLLPKSLPSNGHIAAAGYSRPSRTVGGDFYDFLPLDGQRIAFVIADACGKGLPAAMLISQIQAMIKSELNNGNPIEAVLDHLNRQLVDFTPRNKFVTLFLGILDKRSGILQYAGAGQNHPFLISADGDITALDVGGPGLGIASRAVYNTGTIALHPGDVLFLYTDGVTETMDADREEYGEQRLQELLRQLRYNSPDELIDAVVNDLEQYYTGEILQDDRTILVVKMLSMRTT
;
A
#
# COMPACT_ATOMS: atom_id res chain seq x y z
N LEU A 1 4.92 11.03 -1.31
CA LEU A 1 5.07 11.83 -2.55
C LEU A 1 6.46 11.51 -3.11
N SER A 2 6.68 10.83 -4.25
CA SER A 2 5.85 10.57 -5.44
C SER A 2 5.94 9.11 -5.93
N ASP A 3 4.85 8.60 -6.53
CA ASP A 3 4.73 7.32 -7.28
C ASP A 3 5.43 7.36 -8.65
N GLU A 4 6.61 7.97 -8.69
CA GLU A 4 7.35 8.21 -9.92
C GLU A 4 8.35 7.05 -10.15
N PRO A 5 8.47 6.48 -11.38
CA PRO A 5 9.44 5.43 -11.65
C PRO A 5 10.84 5.81 -11.18
N VAL A 6 11.58 4.87 -10.58
CA VAL A 6 12.88 5.13 -9.90
C VAL A 6 13.86 5.94 -10.77
N HIS A 7 13.93 5.68 -12.08
CA HIS A 7 14.79 6.43 -13.00
C HIS A 7 14.37 7.91 -13.16
N ARG A 8 13.07 8.23 -13.09
CA ARG A 8 12.56 9.61 -13.13
C ARG A 8 12.78 10.32 -11.80
N GLN A 9 12.62 9.63 -10.67
CA GLN A 9 12.97 10.18 -9.35
C GLN A 9 14.46 10.56 -9.29
N ILE A 10 15.34 9.70 -9.79
CA ILE A 10 16.78 9.96 -9.87
C ILE A 10 17.08 11.12 -10.81
N ALA A 11 16.44 11.18 -11.99
CA ALA A 11 16.58 12.31 -12.92
C ALA A 11 16.18 13.64 -12.27
N ARG A 12 15.08 13.65 -11.52
CA ARG A 12 14.58 14.82 -10.79
C ARG A 12 15.52 15.27 -9.67
N GLN A 13 16.05 14.34 -8.87
CA GLN A 13 17.04 14.64 -7.83
C GLN A 13 18.34 15.21 -8.41
N LEU A 14 18.81 14.66 -9.54
CA LEU A 14 19.99 15.17 -10.24
C LEU A 14 19.74 16.58 -10.77
N LEU A 15 18.57 16.82 -11.36
CA LEU A 15 18.19 18.14 -11.85
C LEU A 15 18.12 19.17 -10.71
N GLU A 16 17.62 18.79 -9.55
CA GLU A 16 17.59 19.66 -8.37
C GLU A 16 19.00 20.05 -7.91
N LYS A 17 19.94 19.09 -7.88
CA LYS A 17 21.36 19.37 -7.57
C LYS A 17 22.02 20.29 -8.61
N ILE A 18 21.78 20.04 -9.89
CA ILE A 18 22.30 20.86 -11.01
C ILE A 18 21.81 22.31 -10.90
N LEU A 19 20.57 22.52 -10.46
CA LEU A 19 19.98 23.85 -10.34
C LEU A 19 20.35 24.58 -9.03
N ALA A 20 20.74 23.85 -7.98
CA ALA A 20 21.03 24.40 -6.66
C ALA A 20 22.49 24.83 -6.45
N ASP A 21 23.45 24.19 -7.13
CA ASP A 21 24.88 24.35 -6.87
C ASP A 21 25.61 25.04 -8.05
N ALA A 22 26.38 26.08 -7.75
CA ALA A 22 27.23 26.77 -8.73
C ALA A 22 28.41 25.91 -9.22
N GLY A 23 28.77 24.86 -8.49
CA GLY A 23 29.88 23.94 -8.82
C GLY A 23 29.59 22.98 -9.99
N TYR A 24 28.33 22.84 -10.41
CA TYR A 24 27.91 21.97 -11.51
C TYR A 24 27.77 22.71 -12.86
N ASP A 25 27.96 24.04 -12.86
CA ASP A 25 27.76 24.90 -14.03
C ASP A 25 28.88 24.70 -15.08
N GLY A 26 28.61 23.92 -16.14
CA GLY A 26 29.62 23.48 -17.09
C GLY A 26 30.46 22.28 -16.64
N GLY A 27 30.00 21.53 -15.64
CA GLY A 27 30.66 20.33 -15.10
C GLY A 27 30.30 19.02 -15.82
N GLU A 28 30.86 17.91 -15.32
CA GLU A 28 30.57 16.55 -15.79
C GLU A 28 29.83 15.77 -14.69
N LEU A 29 28.79 15.02 -15.05
CA LEU A 29 28.12 14.10 -14.13
C LEU A 29 28.98 12.85 -13.87
N PRO A 30 28.86 12.20 -12.70
CA PRO A 30 29.53 10.93 -12.44
C PRO A 30 29.14 9.88 -13.49
N ARG A 31 30.08 8.98 -13.82
CA ARG A 31 29.79 7.88 -14.76
C ARG A 31 28.64 7.02 -14.22
N PRO A 32 27.75 6.48 -15.07
CA PRO A 32 26.60 5.70 -14.63
C PRO A 32 26.93 4.57 -13.65
N ARG A 33 28.06 3.87 -13.84
CA ARG A 33 28.52 2.81 -12.92
C ARG A 33 28.86 3.31 -11.52
N VAL A 34 29.41 4.52 -11.41
CA VAL A 34 29.80 5.12 -10.12
C VAL A 34 28.53 5.54 -9.37
N LEU A 35 27.65 6.27 -10.04
CA LEU A 35 26.41 6.74 -9.42
C LEU A 35 25.46 5.58 -9.08
N ALA A 36 25.42 4.53 -9.89
CA ALA A 36 24.66 3.31 -9.62
C ALA A 36 25.12 2.62 -8.33
N SER A 37 26.43 2.57 -8.09
CA SER A 37 27.00 2.02 -6.85
C SER A 37 26.67 2.89 -5.63
N GLU A 38 26.68 4.21 -5.76
CA GLU A 38 26.35 5.14 -4.66
C GLU A 38 24.87 5.09 -4.30
N GLN A 39 23.99 5.02 -5.31
CA GLN A 39 22.53 5.04 -5.16
C GLN A 39 21.93 3.64 -4.96
N HIS A 40 22.75 2.58 -4.97
CA HIS A 40 22.31 1.18 -4.83
C HIS A 40 21.24 0.77 -5.86
N VAL A 41 21.38 1.23 -7.11
CA VAL A 41 20.46 0.90 -8.22
C VAL A 41 21.22 0.28 -9.40
N SER A 42 20.50 -0.30 -10.37
CA SER A 42 21.14 -0.83 -11.57
C SER A 42 21.76 0.27 -12.43
N VAL A 43 22.86 -0.05 -13.12
CA VAL A 43 23.50 0.87 -14.09
C VAL A 43 22.50 1.29 -15.18
N HIS A 44 21.63 0.38 -15.59
CA HIS A 44 20.59 0.63 -16.58
C HIS A 44 19.56 1.69 -16.09
N THR A 45 19.24 1.70 -14.79
CA THR A 45 18.35 2.70 -14.18
C THR A 45 18.95 4.10 -14.25
N ILE A 46 20.26 4.23 -14.00
CA ILE A 46 20.98 5.51 -14.11
C ILE A 46 21.10 5.95 -15.57
N GLU A 47 21.38 5.04 -16.50
CA GLU A 47 21.44 5.34 -17.92
C GLU A 47 20.10 5.87 -18.46
N ARG A 48 18.97 5.27 -18.05
CA ARG A 48 17.64 5.78 -18.40
C ARG A 48 17.37 7.17 -17.80
N ALA A 49 17.84 7.44 -16.58
CA ALA A 49 17.72 8.76 -15.96
C ALA A 49 18.51 9.82 -16.76
N TYR A 50 19.74 9.50 -17.17
CA TYR A 50 20.58 10.42 -17.92
C TYR A 50 20.05 10.66 -19.34
N GLN A 51 19.57 9.61 -20.02
CA GLN A 51 18.92 9.72 -21.32
C GLN A 51 17.66 10.60 -21.27
N ALA A 52 16.90 10.52 -20.17
CA ALA A 52 15.72 11.38 -19.98
C ALA A 52 16.11 12.86 -19.89
N LEU A 53 17.18 13.19 -19.16
CA LEU A 53 17.68 14.56 -19.04
C LEU A 53 18.33 15.06 -20.35
N GLU A 54 19.04 14.19 -21.07
CA GLU A 54 19.62 14.52 -22.37
C GLU A 54 18.55 14.83 -23.42
N LYS A 55 17.47 14.03 -23.48
CA LYS A 55 16.37 14.24 -24.42
C LYS A 55 15.68 15.60 -24.25
N GLU A 56 15.72 16.14 -23.03
CA GLU A 56 15.19 17.45 -22.68
C GLU A 56 16.20 18.60 -22.84
N GLY A 57 17.39 18.31 -23.35
CA GLY A 57 18.47 19.29 -23.55
C GLY A 57 19.13 19.76 -22.26
N LEU A 58 18.96 19.02 -21.16
CA LEU A 58 19.52 19.35 -19.83
C LEU A 58 20.91 18.73 -19.63
N LEU A 59 21.32 17.82 -20.50
CA LEU A 59 22.65 17.21 -20.58
C LEU A 59 23.08 17.07 -22.04
N THR A 60 24.38 16.96 -22.26
CA THR A 60 24.97 16.66 -23.58
C THR A 60 25.88 15.44 -23.48
N SER A 61 25.69 14.42 -24.31
CA SER A 61 26.64 13.30 -24.39
C SER A 61 27.99 13.76 -24.96
N GLY A 62 29.03 13.67 -24.14
CA GLY A 62 30.41 13.68 -24.60
C GLY A 62 30.84 12.23 -24.80
N GLY A 63 31.29 11.85 -26.00
CA GLY A 63 31.57 10.45 -26.34
C GLY A 63 32.33 9.65 -25.26
N GLY A 64 32.00 8.36 -25.11
CA GLY A 64 32.61 7.46 -24.11
C GLY A 64 31.90 7.45 -22.74
N ALA A 65 30.55 7.51 -22.74
CA ALA A 65 29.69 7.48 -21.54
C ALA A 65 29.92 8.66 -20.57
N ARG A 66 30.29 9.83 -21.11
CA ARG A 66 30.39 11.08 -20.34
C ARG A 66 29.17 11.97 -20.61
N TYR A 67 28.71 12.65 -19.57
CA TYR A 67 27.53 13.50 -19.64
C TYR A 67 27.88 14.87 -19.09
N LEU A 68 27.82 15.87 -19.96
CA LEU A 68 28.19 17.25 -19.65
C LEU A 68 26.94 18.07 -19.35
N ILE A 69 27.06 18.97 -18.38
CA ILE A 69 25.99 19.88 -17.98
C ILE A 69 26.19 21.20 -18.74
N PRO A 70 25.23 21.66 -19.55
CA PRO A 70 25.29 22.98 -20.19
C PRO A 70 25.36 24.09 -19.15
N ARG A 71 25.96 25.23 -19.51
CA ARG A 71 25.89 26.41 -18.63
C ARG A 71 24.52 27.07 -18.77
N PHE A 72 23.85 27.26 -17.64
CA PHE A 72 22.52 27.88 -17.61
C PHE A 72 22.58 29.26 -16.96
N THR A 73 21.98 30.25 -17.59
CA THR A 73 21.77 31.57 -16.98
C THR A 73 20.78 31.47 -15.80
N PRO A 74 20.79 32.43 -14.86
CA PRO A 74 19.83 32.46 -13.76
C PRO A 74 18.36 32.40 -14.22
N GLU A 75 18.05 33.02 -15.37
CA GLU A 75 16.72 33.06 -15.98
C GLU A 75 16.32 31.68 -16.55
N GLU A 76 17.24 30.98 -17.22
CA GLU A 76 17.04 29.62 -17.69
C GLU A 76 16.89 28.63 -16.54
N LYS A 77 17.70 28.74 -15.48
CA LYS A 77 17.56 27.93 -14.26
C LYS A 77 16.18 28.13 -13.63
N ALA A 78 15.69 29.36 -13.57
CA ALA A 78 14.34 29.67 -13.07
C ALA A 78 13.22 29.13 -13.97
N ALA A 79 13.41 29.12 -15.30
CA ALA A 79 12.46 28.55 -16.25
C ALA A 79 12.41 27.01 -16.17
N ILE A 80 13.57 26.36 -16.09
CA ILE A 80 13.69 24.90 -15.89
C ILE A 80 13.06 24.51 -14.55
N ARG A 81 13.31 25.28 -13.48
CA ARG A 81 12.71 25.03 -12.16
C ARG A 81 11.17 25.08 -12.21
N ARG A 82 10.61 26.07 -12.91
CA ARG A 82 9.15 26.17 -13.14
C ARG A 82 8.61 25.04 -14.02
N ARG A 83 9.35 24.57 -15.02
CA ARG A 83 8.88 23.52 -15.94
C ARG A 83 8.85 22.13 -15.29
N TYR A 84 9.85 21.79 -14.48
CA TYR A 84 10.03 20.43 -13.94
C TYR A 84 9.58 20.26 -12.49
N PHE A 85 9.55 21.35 -11.73
CA PHE A 85 9.12 21.34 -10.33
C PHE A 85 7.85 22.18 -10.12
N GLY A 86 7.25 22.69 -11.20
CA GLY A 86 6.05 23.52 -11.17
C GLY A 86 4.72 22.76 -11.19
N GLN A 87 4.70 21.44 -10.99
CA GLN A 87 3.47 20.80 -10.53
C GLN A 87 3.17 21.36 -9.14
N MET A 88 2.20 22.27 -9.14
CA MET A 88 1.73 22.98 -7.98
C MET A 88 1.17 21.98 -6.97
N SER A 89 1.92 21.70 -5.89
CA SER A 89 1.27 21.30 -4.66
C SER A 89 0.32 22.44 -4.24
N PRO A 90 -0.80 22.14 -3.56
CA PRO A 90 -1.66 23.17 -2.97
C PRO A 90 -0.85 24.19 -2.15
N LEU A 91 0.25 23.75 -1.55
CA LEU A 91 1.23 24.59 -0.83
C LEU A 91 1.90 25.64 -1.74
N ASN A 92 2.32 25.30 -2.95
CA ASN A 92 2.99 26.27 -3.86
C ASN A 92 2.02 27.32 -4.42
N ILE A 93 0.74 26.96 -4.62
CA ILE A 93 -0.32 27.91 -4.98
C ILE A 93 -0.59 28.85 -3.82
N ILE A 94 -0.71 28.30 -2.60
CA ILE A 94 -0.86 29.11 -1.39
C ILE A 94 0.36 30.02 -1.22
N GLU A 95 1.58 29.54 -1.43
CA GLU A 95 2.81 30.31 -1.28
C GLU A 95 2.94 31.41 -2.35
N SER A 96 2.59 31.13 -3.61
CA SER A 96 2.62 32.11 -4.70
C SER A 96 1.51 33.16 -4.59
N LEU A 97 0.28 32.74 -4.28
CA LEU A 97 -0.82 33.66 -3.99
C LEU A 97 -0.53 34.46 -2.72
N SER A 98 0.14 33.86 -1.72
CA SER A 98 0.59 34.57 -0.51
C SER A 98 1.64 35.61 -0.84
N GLN A 99 2.66 35.30 -1.66
CA GLN A 99 3.64 36.29 -2.10
C GLN A 99 3.01 37.46 -2.86
N GLN A 100 1.99 37.18 -3.68
CA GLN A 100 1.22 38.22 -4.36
C GLN A 100 0.35 39.05 -3.37
N LEU A 101 -0.31 38.40 -2.40
CA LEU A 101 -1.15 39.06 -1.39
C LEU A 101 -0.36 39.86 -0.35
N ILE A 102 0.87 39.42 0.00
CA ILE A 102 1.82 40.11 0.89
C ILE A 102 2.18 41.50 0.32
N SER A 103 2.18 41.68 -1.00
CA SER A 103 2.46 43.01 -1.57
C SER A 103 1.30 44.00 -1.45
N VAL A 104 0.09 43.55 -1.07
CA VAL A 104 -1.16 44.34 -1.15
C VAL A 104 -1.78 44.62 0.22
N PHE A 105 -1.50 43.82 1.26
CA PHE A 105 -2.13 43.96 2.59
C PHE A 105 -1.10 44.04 3.74
N ASP A 106 -1.49 44.72 4.81
CA ASP A 106 -0.75 44.96 6.07
C ASP A 106 0.14 43.76 6.46
N THR A 107 1.43 43.88 6.10
CA THR A 107 2.32 42.74 5.81
C THR A 107 2.62 41.88 7.03
N GLU A 108 2.69 42.48 8.21
CA GLU A 108 3.10 41.78 9.42
C GLU A 108 1.98 40.87 9.96
N LYS A 109 0.72 41.30 9.87
CA LYS A 109 -0.41 40.51 10.36
C LYS A 109 -0.67 39.29 9.46
N LEU A 110 -0.54 39.46 8.14
CA LEU A 110 -0.66 38.36 7.19
C LEU A 110 0.48 37.34 7.35
N ARG A 111 1.72 37.83 7.57
CA ARG A 111 2.89 36.99 7.85
C ARG A 111 2.69 36.14 9.11
N GLN A 112 2.20 36.75 10.20
CA GLN A 112 1.92 36.04 11.46
C GLN A 112 0.81 34.99 11.31
N ILE A 113 -0.26 35.30 10.57
CA ILE A 113 -1.33 34.32 10.30
C ILE A 113 -0.78 33.15 9.48
N LEU A 114 0.03 33.43 8.45
CA LEU A 114 0.62 32.39 7.61
C LEU A 114 1.59 31.50 8.41
N GLU A 115 2.47 32.09 9.23
CA GLU A 115 3.35 31.34 10.12
C GLU A 115 2.56 30.44 11.08
N ALA A 116 1.48 30.95 11.67
CA ALA A 116 0.61 30.18 12.55
C ALA A 116 -0.08 29.01 11.82
N VAL A 117 -0.56 29.23 10.58
CA VAL A 117 -1.19 28.18 9.76
C VAL A 117 -0.17 27.10 9.39
N LEU A 118 1.04 27.48 8.97
CA LEU A 118 2.10 26.54 8.62
C LEU A 118 2.55 25.70 9.82
N GLU A 119 2.69 26.33 10.99
CA GLU A 119 3.04 25.64 12.24
C GLU A 119 1.94 24.65 12.65
N GLN A 120 0.66 25.03 12.54
CA GLN A 120 -0.45 24.11 12.77
C GLN A 120 -0.43 22.93 11.79
N HIS A 121 -0.15 23.19 10.52
CA HIS A 121 -0.07 22.14 9.50
C HIS A 121 1.05 21.14 9.79
N ARG A 122 2.24 21.62 10.20
CA ARG A 122 3.36 20.76 10.59
C ARG A 122 3.02 19.88 11.78
N ARG A 123 2.37 20.43 12.80
CA ARG A 123 1.93 19.64 13.98
C ARG A 123 0.97 18.53 13.60
N ILE A 124 -0.03 18.82 12.75
CA ILE A 124 -0.97 17.81 12.26
C ILE A 124 -0.24 16.74 11.46
N GLU A 125 0.72 17.11 10.61
CA GLU A 125 1.54 16.15 9.86
C GLU A 125 2.39 15.26 10.78
N GLU A 126 2.97 15.82 11.83
CA GLU A 126 3.73 15.08 12.84
C GLU A 126 2.83 14.07 13.58
N GLU A 127 1.64 14.48 14.01
CA GLU A 127 0.66 13.60 14.65
C GLU A 127 0.19 12.48 13.72
N LEU A 128 -0.09 12.78 12.45
CA LEU A 128 -0.49 11.79 11.45
C LEU A 128 0.65 10.81 11.13
N ASN A 129 1.88 11.29 11.07
CA ASN A 129 3.05 10.43 10.89
C ASN A 129 3.25 9.49 12.06
N MET A 130 3.02 9.96 13.29
CA MET A 130 3.05 9.11 14.48
C MET A 130 1.95 8.05 14.44
N ALA A 131 0.72 8.43 14.07
CA ALA A 131 -0.39 7.48 13.90
C ALA A 131 -0.07 6.41 12.86
N ARG A 132 0.56 6.78 11.73
CA ARG A 132 1.04 5.85 10.71
C ARG A 132 2.07 4.86 11.24
N GLN A 133 3.02 5.34 12.04
CA GLN A 133 4.02 4.46 12.67
C GLN A 133 3.38 3.45 13.62
N ILE A 134 2.39 3.90 14.42
CA ILE A 134 1.63 3.01 15.30
C ILE A 134 0.89 1.96 14.49
N GLN A 135 0.12 2.35 13.46
CA GLN A 135 -0.62 1.41 12.63
C GLN A 135 0.30 0.41 11.91
N ALA A 136 1.41 0.89 11.34
CA ALA A 136 2.39 0.00 10.71
C ALA A 136 3.01 -0.99 11.72
N SER A 137 3.15 -0.59 12.99
CA SER A 137 3.66 -1.47 14.05
C SER A 137 2.65 -2.54 14.50
N LEU A 138 1.37 -2.37 14.17
CA LEU A 138 0.31 -3.33 14.45
C LEU A 138 0.27 -4.47 13.42
N LEU A 139 0.79 -4.25 12.21
CA LEU A 139 0.92 -5.31 11.22
C LEU A 139 1.96 -6.36 11.66
N PRO A 140 1.79 -7.63 11.30
CA PRO A 140 2.71 -8.69 11.69
C PRO A 140 4.11 -8.44 11.09
N LYS A 141 5.13 -8.44 11.96
CA LYS A 141 6.54 -8.20 11.56
C LYS A 141 7.16 -9.33 10.75
N SER A 142 6.62 -10.54 10.92
CA SER A 142 7.04 -11.73 10.18
C SER A 142 5.83 -12.61 9.96
N LEU A 143 5.71 -13.14 8.75
CA LEU A 143 4.66 -14.05 8.37
C LEU A 143 5.15 -15.50 8.44
N PRO A 144 4.24 -16.47 8.65
CA PRO A 144 4.63 -17.86 8.77
C PRO A 144 5.24 -18.37 7.46
N SER A 145 6.50 -18.78 7.52
CA SER A 145 7.19 -19.53 6.47
C SER A 145 7.86 -20.73 7.13
N ASN A 146 7.08 -21.78 7.33
CA ASN A 146 7.52 -23.03 7.97
C ASN A 146 7.33 -24.20 6.99
N GLY A 147 7.77 -25.40 7.34
CA GLY A 147 7.68 -26.57 6.44
C GLY A 147 6.25 -27.00 6.01
N HIS A 148 5.20 -26.37 6.54
CA HIS A 148 3.80 -26.66 6.22
C HIS A 148 3.09 -25.54 5.48
N ILE A 149 3.39 -24.28 5.82
CA ILE A 149 2.76 -23.10 5.19
C ILE A 149 3.80 -22.01 4.90
N ALA A 150 3.59 -21.30 3.80
CA ALA A 150 4.23 -20.03 3.52
C ALA A 150 3.16 -18.96 3.34
N ALA A 151 3.38 -17.78 3.90
CA ALA A 151 2.47 -16.65 3.76
C ALA A 151 3.23 -15.37 3.46
N ALA A 152 2.56 -14.51 2.69
CA ALA A 152 3.01 -13.15 2.40
C ALA A 152 1.83 -12.20 2.56
N GLY A 153 2.13 -10.92 2.81
CA GLY A 153 1.13 -9.89 3.05
C GLY A 153 1.61 -8.56 2.52
N TYR A 154 0.68 -7.78 1.98
CA TYR A 154 0.92 -6.45 1.45
C TYR A 154 -0.22 -5.55 1.89
N SER A 155 0.10 -4.34 2.32
CA SER A 155 -0.89 -3.31 2.57
C SER A 155 -0.33 -1.96 2.17
N ARG A 156 -1.09 -1.23 1.34
CA ARG A 156 -0.77 0.11 0.89
C ARG A 156 -1.96 1.01 1.15
N PRO A 157 -1.90 1.90 2.16
CA PRO A 157 -2.99 2.81 2.46
C PRO A 157 -3.11 3.89 1.37
N SER A 158 -4.34 4.31 1.09
CA SER A 158 -4.70 5.41 0.20
C SER A 158 -4.40 6.79 0.78
N ARG A 159 -4.33 6.88 2.12
CA ARG A 159 -4.01 8.08 2.88
C ARG A 159 -2.80 7.84 3.80
N THR A 160 -2.46 8.82 4.63
CA THR A 160 -1.37 8.69 5.61
C THR A 160 -1.56 7.49 6.55
N VAL A 161 -2.81 7.16 6.88
CA VAL A 161 -3.20 5.97 7.65
C VAL A 161 -4.38 5.29 6.97
N GLY A 162 -4.42 3.97 7.02
CA GLY A 162 -5.40 3.14 6.31
C GLY A 162 -6.60 2.71 7.14
N GLY A 163 -7.69 2.32 6.47
CA GLY A 163 -8.81 1.57 7.01
C GLY A 163 -8.64 0.05 6.91
N ASP A 164 -7.62 -0.43 6.19
CA ASP A 164 -7.35 -1.87 6.08
C ASP A 164 -6.38 -2.40 7.14
N PHE A 165 -6.50 -3.70 7.47
CA PHE A 165 -5.39 -4.47 8.05
C PHE A 165 -5.45 -5.96 7.71
N TYR A 166 -4.34 -6.63 8.02
CA TYR A 166 -4.28 -8.07 8.12
C TYR A 166 -3.44 -8.49 9.32
N ASP A 167 -3.64 -9.72 9.80
CA ASP A 167 -2.83 -10.28 10.89
C ASP A 167 -2.71 -11.81 10.78
N PHE A 168 -1.69 -12.37 11.41
CA PHE A 168 -1.51 -13.79 11.66
C PHE A 168 -1.30 -14.04 13.15
N LEU A 169 -2.19 -14.81 13.74
CA LEU A 169 -2.24 -15.05 15.17
C LEU A 169 -2.02 -16.56 15.44
N PRO A 170 -0.82 -16.96 15.90
CA PRO A 170 -0.60 -18.33 16.35
C PRO A 170 -1.54 -18.62 17.53
N LEU A 171 -2.40 -19.64 17.40
CA LEU A 171 -3.30 -20.04 18.48
C LEU A 171 -2.64 -21.07 19.38
N ASP A 172 -1.92 -22.02 18.76
CA ASP A 172 -1.12 -23.04 19.42
C ASP A 172 -0.03 -23.56 18.46
N GLY A 173 0.60 -24.70 18.80
CA GLY A 173 1.65 -25.30 17.98
C GLY A 173 1.20 -25.71 16.57
N GLN A 174 -0.08 -26.03 16.37
CA GLN A 174 -0.62 -26.59 15.13
C GLN A 174 -1.58 -25.64 14.41
N ARG A 175 -2.32 -24.82 15.14
CA ARG A 175 -3.34 -23.91 14.57
C ARG A 175 -2.84 -22.48 14.50
N ILE A 176 -3.16 -21.83 13.40
CA ILE A 176 -2.90 -20.41 13.18
C ILE A 176 -4.17 -19.75 12.65
N ALA A 177 -4.52 -18.62 13.24
CA ALA A 177 -5.57 -17.76 12.70
C ALA A 177 -4.94 -16.72 11.78
N PHE A 178 -5.70 -16.30 10.77
CA PHE A 178 -5.37 -15.16 9.92
C PHE A 178 -6.62 -14.35 9.64
N VAL A 179 -6.44 -13.05 9.49
CA VAL A 179 -7.52 -12.10 9.27
C VAL A 179 -7.11 -11.08 8.22
N ILE A 180 -8.07 -10.66 7.42
CA ILE A 180 -8.02 -9.43 6.62
C ILE A 180 -9.32 -8.67 6.88
N ALA A 181 -9.25 -7.35 6.99
CA ALA A 181 -10.42 -6.52 7.22
C ALA A 181 -10.23 -5.10 6.70
N ASP A 182 -11.36 -4.45 6.42
CA ASP A 182 -11.47 -3.06 6.02
C ASP A 182 -12.56 -2.36 6.88
N ALA A 183 -12.25 -1.16 7.36
CA ALA A 183 -13.17 -0.30 8.08
C ALA A 183 -13.74 0.80 7.19
N CYS A 184 -15.07 0.90 7.16
CA CYS A 184 -15.77 1.92 6.38
C CYS A 184 -15.31 3.36 6.71
N GLY A 185 -14.85 4.04 5.67
CA GLY A 185 -14.25 5.38 5.75
C GLY A 185 -12.75 5.31 5.54
N LYS A 186 -12.04 6.44 5.73
CA LYS A 186 -10.60 6.52 5.45
C LYS A 186 -9.90 7.38 6.48
N GLY A 187 -8.58 7.21 6.59
CA GLY A 187 -7.76 7.99 7.52
C GLY A 187 -7.97 7.59 8.98
N LEU A 188 -7.69 8.52 9.89
CA LEU A 188 -7.54 8.23 11.32
C LEU A 188 -8.74 7.53 11.97
N PRO A 189 -10.01 7.91 11.71
CA PRO A 189 -11.15 7.22 12.31
C PRO A 189 -11.25 5.74 11.92
N ALA A 190 -10.92 5.39 10.68
CA ALA A 190 -10.93 4.00 10.21
C ALA A 190 -9.78 3.20 10.85
N ALA A 191 -8.57 3.77 10.89
CA ALA A 191 -7.40 3.18 11.53
C ALA A 191 -7.63 2.86 13.03
N MET A 192 -8.33 3.75 13.76
CA MET A 192 -8.69 3.52 15.16
C MET A 192 -9.67 2.36 15.31
N LEU A 193 -10.67 2.28 14.42
CA LEU A 193 -11.66 1.21 14.44
C LEU A 193 -11.01 -0.16 14.20
N ILE A 194 -10.10 -0.22 13.23
CA ILE A 194 -9.27 -1.40 12.96
C ILE A 194 -8.42 -1.80 14.17
N SER A 195 -7.75 -0.85 14.82
CA SER A 195 -6.92 -1.14 16.00
C SER A 195 -7.74 -1.77 17.13
N GLN A 196 -8.98 -1.29 17.32
CA GLN A 196 -9.93 -1.86 18.28
C GLN A 196 -10.31 -3.30 17.90
N ILE A 197 -10.68 -3.52 16.64
CA ILE A 197 -11.10 -4.84 16.13
C ILE A 197 -9.96 -5.86 16.23
N GLN A 198 -8.76 -5.48 15.84
CA GLN A 198 -7.59 -6.36 15.95
C GLN A 198 -7.36 -6.80 17.40
N ALA A 199 -7.44 -5.88 18.37
CA ALA A 199 -7.29 -6.21 19.79
C ALA A 199 -8.40 -7.15 20.28
N MET A 200 -9.65 -6.93 19.86
CA MET A 200 -10.78 -7.79 20.20
C MET A 200 -10.63 -9.19 19.63
N ILE A 201 -10.29 -9.33 18.34
CA ILE A 201 -10.06 -10.63 17.69
C ILE A 201 -8.99 -11.41 18.45
N LYS A 202 -7.86 -10.76 18.74
CA LYS A 202 -6.78 -11.39 19.48
C LYS A 202 -7.23 -11.86 20.86
N SER A 203 -8.03 -11.07 21.57
CA SER A 203 -8.57 -11.46 22.88
C SER A 203 -9.54 -12.63 22.79
N GLU A 204 -10.50 -12.58 21.87
CA GLU A 204 -11.52 -13.62 21.69
C GLU A 204 -10.90 -14.96 21.28
N LEU A 205 -9.95 -14.94 20.35
CA LEU A 205 -9.23 -16.13 19.91
C LEU A 205 -8.35 -16.73 21.02
N ASN A 206 -7.68 -15.90 21.82
CA ASN A 206 -6.90 -16.37 22.97
C ASN A 206 -7.78 -17.01 24.06
N ASN A 207 -9.06 -16.62 24.15
CA ASN A 207 -10.03 -17.26 25.03
C ASN A 207 -10.55 -18.60 24.47
N GLY A 208 -10.14 -18.99 23.26
CA GLY A 208 -10.54 -20.24 22.63
C GLY A 208 -11.94 -20.22 22.03
N ASN A 209 -12.52 -19.03 21.80
CA ASN A 209 -13.84 -18.91 21.21
C ASN A 209 -13.82 -19.34 19.73
N PRO A 210 -14.87 -20.05 19.25
CA PRO A 210 -15.00 -20.39 17.84
C PRO A 210 -15.31 -19.17 16.98
N ILE A 211 -15.05 -19.25 15.67
CA ILE A 211 -15.14 -18.13 14.72
C ILE A 211 -16.51 -17.43 14.81
N GLU A 212 -17.60 -18.19 14.80
CA GLU A 212 -18.96 -17.63 14.87
C GLU A 212 -19.21 -16.81 16.14
N ALA A 213 -18.66 -17.25 17.28
CA ALA A 213 -18.78 -16.52 18.55
C ALA A 213 -17.92 -15.26 18.54
N VAL A 214 -16.70 -15.33 17.98
CA VAL A 214 -15.84 -14.16 17.78
C VAL A 214 -16.57 -13.10 16.96
N LEU A 215 -17.11 -13.47 15.79
CA LEU A 215 -17.80 -12.52 14.91
C LEU A 215 -19.07 -11.95 15.55
N ASP A 216 -19.84 -12.77 16.25
CA ASP A 216 -21.04 -12.29 16.97
C ASP A 216 -20.69 -11.29 18.08
N HIS A 217 -19.64 -11.56 18.87
CA HIS A 217 -19.15 -10.64 19.90
C HIS A 217 -18.65 -9.33 19.29
N LEU A 218 -17.85 -9.40 18.22
CA LEU A 218 -17.37 -8.24 17.48
C LEU A 218 -18.52 -7.39 16.95
N ASN A 219 -19.50 -8.02 16.30
CA ASN A 219 -20.67 -7.33 15.75
C ASN A 219 -21.49 -6.63 16.83
N ARG A 220 -21.77 -7.32 17.95
CA ARG A 220 -22.52 -6.74 19.07
C ARG A 220 -21.82 -5.51 19.63
N GLN A 221 -20.52 -5.60 19.90
CA GLN A 221 -19.79 -4.44 20.41
C GLN A 221 -19.78 -3.29 19.39
N LEU A 222 -19.49 -3.56 18.11
CA LEU A 222 -19.51 -2.52 17.08
C LEU A 222 -20.85 -1.79 17.03
N VAL A 223 -21.97 -2.53 17.01
CA VAL A 223 -23.32 -1.93 17.02
C VAL A 223 -23.54 -1.01 18.24
N ASP A 224 -22.94 -1.34 19.39
CA ASP A 224 -23.10 -0.56 20.62
C ASP A 224 -22.26 0.72 20.64
N PHE A 225 -21.03 0.70 20.11
CA PHE A 225 -20.09 1.82 20.25
C PHE A 225 -19.84 2.62 18.96
N THR A 226 -20.31 2.18 17.79
CA THR A 226 -20.15 2.92 16.53
C THR A 226 -21.43 3.61 16.07
N PRO A 227 -21.32 4.77 15.37
CA PRO A 227 -22.46 5.34 14.65
C PRO A 227 -23.00 4.37 13.58
N ARG A 228 -24.30 4.46 13.28
CA ARG A 228 -24.99 3.56 12.32
C ARG A 228 -24.39 3.51 10.90
N ASN A 229 -23.57 4.48 10.52
CA ASN A 229 -22.91 4.54 9.22
C ASN A 229 -21.45 4.02 9.26
N LYS A 230 -21.04 3.37 10.36
CA LYS A 230 -19.71 2.76 10.53
C LYS A 230 -19.85 1.26 10.68
N PHE A 231 -19.17 0.55 9.81
CA PHE A 231 -19.09 -0.90 9.78
C PHE A 231 -17.68 -1.34 9.42
N VAL A 232 -17.39 -2.62 9.64
CA VAL A 232 -16.12 -3.26 9.27
C VAL A 232 -16.44 -4.51 8.48
N THR A 233 -15.81 -4.67 7.33
CA THR A 233 -15.79 -5.93 6.60
C THR A 233 -14.57 -6.74 7.01
N LEU A 234 -14.73 -8.05 7.15
CA LEU A 234 -13.66 -8.92 7.63
C LEU A 234 -13.77 -10.34 7.06
N PHE A 235 -12.63 -11.00 6.87
CA PHE A 235 -12.55 -12.45 6.73
C PHE A 235 -11.65 -13.01 7.83
N LEU A 236 -12.12 -14.01 8.56
CA LEU A 236 -11.36 -14.71 9.60
C LEU A 236 -11.22 -16.19 9.25
N GLY A 237 -10.00 -16.69 9.21
CA GLY A 237 -9.67 -18.10 9.01
C GLY A 237 -8.85 -18.67 10.16
N ILE A 238 -9.10 -19.94 10.51
CA ILE A 238 -8.28 -20.75 11.41
C ILE A 238 -7.83 -21.99 10.65
N LEU A 239 -6.53 -22.09 10.41
CA LEU A 239 -5.90 -23.19 9.70
C LEU A 239 -5.16 -24.11 10.66
N ASP A 240 -5.51 -25.38 10.63
CA ASP A 240 -4.65 -26.44 11.17
C ASP A 240 -3.56 -26.76 10.15
N LYS A 241 -2.33 -26.36 10.45
CA LYS A 241 -1.18 -26.45 9.53
C LYS A 241 -0.82 -27.88 9.15
N ARG A 242 -1.23 -28.88 9.95
CA ARG A 242 -0.85 -30.28 9.75
C ARG A 242 -1.86 -31.01 8.88
N SER A 243 -3.14 -30.87 9.19
CA SER A 243 -4.23 -31.51 8.46
C SER A 243 -4.63 -30.73 7.20
N GLY A 244 -4.28 -29.43 7.14
CA GLY A 244 -4.73 -28.53 6.07
C GLY A 244 -6.19 -28.09 6.22
N ILE A 245 -6.87 -28.46 7.31
CA ILE A 245 -8.26 -28.08 7.54
C ILE A 245 -8.32 -26.58 7.87
N LEU A 246 -9.01 -25.83 7.03
CA LEU A 246 -9.34 -24.42 7.22
C LEU A 246 -10.80 -24.31 7.65
N GLN A 247 -11.02 -23.73 8.83
CA GLN A 247 -12.32 -23.17 9.22
C GLN A 247 -12.31 -21.68 8.95
N TYR A 248 -13.38 -21.12 8.40
CA TYR A 248 -13.42 -19.70 8.08
C TYR A 248 -14.82 -19.12 8.13
N ALA A 249 -14.91 -17.80 8.26
CA ALA A 249 -16.14 -17.07 8.00
C ALA A 249 -15.82 -15.66 7.49
N GLY A 250 -16.58 -15.24 6.47
CA GLY A 250 -16.65 -13.86 6.03
C GLY A 250 -17.66 -13.05 6.84
N ALA A 251 -17.39 -11.76 6.98
CA ALA A 251 -18.28 -10.74 7.51
C ALA A 251 -18.28 -9.57 6.53
N GLY A 252 -18.93 -9.75 5.37
CA GLY A 252 -19.04 -8.73 4.31
C GLY A 252 -17.78 -8.41 3.51
N GLN A 253 -16.63 -9.03 3.79
CA GLN A 253 -15.40 -8.86 3.01
C GLN A 253 -15.48 -9.58 1.66
N ASN A 254 -14.68 -9.13 0.68
CA ASN A 254 -14.46 -9.84 -0.57
C ASN A 254 -14.10 -11.31 -0.32
N HIS A 255 -14.69 -12.20 -1.12
CA HIS A 255 -14.49 -13.63 -0.96
C HIS A 255 -13.07 -14.02 -1.38
N PRO A 256 -12.28 -14.66 -0.50
CA PRO A 256 -10.97 -15.18 -0.88
C PRO A 256 -11.05 -16.18 -2.03
N PHE A 257 -10.04 -16.17 -2.88
CA PHE A 257 -9.86 -17.17 -3.90
C PHE A 257 -9.00 -18.31 -3.38
N LEU A 258 -9.56 -19.52 -3.35
CA LEU A 258 -8.81 -20.75 -3.22
C LEU A 258 -8.43 -21.22 -4.63
N ILE A 259 -7.13 -21.18 -4.92
CA ILE A 259 -6.54 -21.68 -6.16
C ILE A 259 -5.93 -23.06 -5.88
N SER A 260 -6.51 -24.10 -6.49
CA SER A 260 -5.98 -25.45 -6.38
C SER A 260 -4.65 -25.59 -7.13
N ALA A 261 -3.85 -26.60 -6.76
CA ALA A 261 -2.63 -26.94 -7.50
C ALA A 261 -2.88 -27.19 -9.01
N ASP A 262 -4.07 -27.69 -9.36
CA ASP A 262 -4.52 -27.96 -10.73
C ASP A 262 -4.99 -26.71 -11.48
N GLY A 263 -5.21 -25.59 -10.77
CA GLY A 263 -5.56 -24.29 -11.34
C GLY A 263 -7.06 -23.95 -11.31
N ASP A 264 -7.87 -24.77 -10.64
CA ASP A 264 -9.27 -24.44 -10.34
C ASP A 264 -9.31 -23.34 -9.29
N ILE A 265 -10.23 -22.39 -9.46
CA ILE A 265 -10.41 -21.27 -8.54
C ILE A 265 -11.81 -21.37 -7.96
N THR A 266 -11.89 -21.36 -6.63
CA THR A 266 -13.15 -21.35 -5.88
C THR A 266 -13.17 -20.16 -4.93
N ALA A 267 -14.24 -19.38 -4.94
CA ALA A 267 -14.45 -18.32 -3.97
C ALA A 267 -14.95 -18.90 -2.64
N LEU A 268 -14.40 -18.45 -1.52
CA LEU A 268 -14.85 -18.84 -0.18
C LEU A 268 -15.92 -17.85 0.32
N ASP A 269 -17.19 -18.18 0.12
CA ASP A 269 -18.35 -17.29 0.28
C ASP A 269 -19.18 -17.53 1.56
N VAL A 270 -18.75 -18.46 2.41
CA VAL A 270 -19.45 -18.74 3.68
C VAL A 270 -19.20 -17.62 4.70
N GLY A 271 -20.27 -17.08 5.27
CA GLY A 271 -20.17 -16.01 6.25
C GLY A 271 -21.49 -15.37 6.63
N GLY A 272 -21.43 -14.06 6.89
CA GLY A 272 -22.55 -13.17 7.20
C GLY A 272 -22.28 -11.73 6.73
N PRO A 273 -23.19 -10.79 7.05
CA PRO A 273 -23.05 -9.39 6.65
C PRO A 273 -21.88 -8.69 7.38
N GLY A 274 -21.44 -7.54 6.87
CA GLY A 274 -20.43 -6.70 7.56
C GLY A 274 -20.76 -6.45 9.03
N LEU A 275 -19.71 -6.40 9.86
CA LEU A 275 -19.84 -6.18 11.30
C LEU A 275 -20.31 -4.74 11.58
N GLY A 276 -21.23 -4.57 12.53
CA GLY A 276 -21.80 -3.26 12.87
C GLY A 276 -23.03 -2.87 12.04
N ILE A 277 -23.37 -3.63 10.99
CA ILE A 277 -24.50 -3.32 10.11
C ILE A 277 -25.85 -3.70 10.76
N ALA A 278 -25.92 -4.88 11.38
CA ALA A 278 -27.16 -5.42 11.92
C ALA A 278 -26.95 -6.01 13.32
N SER A 279 -27.74 -5.55 14.30
CA SER A 279 -27.70 -6.00 15.70
C SER A 279 -27.94 -7.50 15.91
N ARG A 280 -28.56 -8.19 14.95
CA ARG A 280 -28.85 -9.63 15.01
C ARG A 280 -28.34 -10.37 13.76
N ALA A 281 -27.15 -9.99 13.30
CA ALA A 281 -26.46 -10.72 12.24
C ALA A 281 -26.14 -12.15 12.67
N VAL A 282 -26.16 -13.09 11.73
CA VAL A 282 -25.73 -14.48 11.93
C VAL A 282 -24.53 -14.71 11.04
N TYR A 283 -23.48 -15.32 11.60
CA TYR A 283 -22.24 -15.64 10.91
C TYR A 283 -22.10 -17.16 10.83
N ASN A 284 -22.11 -17.69 9.62
CA ASN A 284 -21.88 -19.12 9.39
C ASN A 284 -20.40 -19.40 9.18
N THR A 285 -19.95 -20.58 9.62
CA THR A 285 -18.56 -21.02 9.48
C THR A 285 -18.46 -22.09 8.39
N GLY A 286 -17.60 -21.85 7.41
CA GLY A 286 -17.22 -22.81 6.37
C GLY A 286 -16.08 -23.71 6.84
N THR A 287 -15.96 -24.89 6.25
CA THR A 287 -14.81 -25.79 6.49
C THR A 287 -14.36 -26.40 5.16
N ILE A 288 -13.07 -26.33 4.88
CA ILE A 288 -12.46 -26.89 3.66
C ILE A 288 -11.09 -27.46 3.97
N ALA A 289 -10.66 -28.48 3.22
CA ALA A 289 -9.31 -29.00 3.29
C ALA A 289 -8.44 -28.34 2.21
N LEU A 290 -7.35 -27.69 2.64
CA LEU A 290 -6.29 -27.20 1.77
C LEU A 290 -5.26 -28.30 1.56
N HIS A 291 -4.92 -28.56 0.30
CA HIS A 291 -3.95 -29.57 -0.08
C HIS A 291 -2.59 -28.92 -0.39
N PRO A 292 -1.48 -29.69 -0.31
CA PRO A 292 -0.18 -29.19 -0.72
C PRO A 292 -0.19 -28.59 -2.13
N GLY A 293 0.30 -27.37 -2.27
CA GLY A 293 0.29 -26.61 -3.52
C GLY A 293 -0.87 -25.63 -3.65
N ASP A 294 -1.94 -25.81 -2.87
CA ASP A 294 -3.07 -24.88 -2.86
C ASP A 294 -2.66 -23.50 -2.32
N VAL A 295 -3.22 -22.47 -2.92
CA VAL A 295 -3.00 -21.07 -2.57
C VAL A 295 -4.34 -20.45 -2.19
N LEU A 296 -4.40 -19.85 -1.01
CA LEU A 296 -5.50 -18.99 -0.60
C LEU A 296 -5.06 -17.54 -0.77
N PHE A 297 -5.78 -16.79 -1.61
CA PHE A 297 -5.55 -15.39 -1.90
C PHE A 297 -6.70 -14.55 -1.35
N LEU A 298 -6.42 -13.68 -0.38
CA LEU A 298 -7.36 -12.75 0.21
C LEU A 298 -6.99 -11.32 -0.19
N TYR A 299 -7.99 -10.47 -0.33
CA TYR A 299 -7.80 -9.09 -0.75
C TYR A 299 -8.92 -8.18 -0.23
N THR A 300 -8.66 -6.87 -0.25
CA THR A 300 -9.67 -5.81 -0.08
C THR A 300 -10.11 -5.26 -1.43
N ASP A 301 -11.28 -4.63 -1.45
CA ASP A 301 -11.93 -4.08 -2.65
C ASP A 301 -11.03 -3.10 -3.42
N GLY A 302 -10.17 -2.34 -2.74
CA GLY A 302 -9.21 -1.45 -3.42
C GLY A 302 -8.26 -2.14 -4.39
N VAL A 303 -8.10 -3.48 -4.33
CA VAL A 303 -7.43 -4.27 -5.37
C VAL A 303 -8.29 -4.34 -6.64
N THR A 304 -9.54 -4.78 -6.54
CA THR A 304 -10.42 -4.99 -7.70
C THR A 304 -11.03 -3.70 -8.24
N GLU A 305 -11.29 -2.72 -7.38
CA GLU A 305 -11.85 -1.40 -7.71
C GLU A 305 -10.76 -0.41 -8.17
N THR A 306 -9.51 -0.86 -8.34
CA THR A 306 -8.46 -0.02 -8.92
C THR A 306 -8.84 0.37 -10.34
N MET A 307 -8.91 1.67 -10.62
CA MET A 307 -9.31 2.20 -11.92
C MET A 307 -8.14 2.54 -12.84
N ASP A 308 -8.33 2.32 -14.13
CA ASP A 308 -7.47 2.83 -15.20
C ASP A 308 -7.87 4.25 -15.69
N ALA A 309 -7.29 4.69 -16.81
CA ALA A 309 -7.51 6.04 -17.36
C ALA A 309 -8.93 6.23 -17.90
N ASP A 310 -9.58 5.15 -18.32
CA ASP A 310 -10.94 5.14 -18.84
C ASP A 310 -11.98 4.95 -17.72
N ARG A 311 -11.51 4.84 -16.46
CA ARG A 311 -12.30 4.57 -15.25
C ARG A 311 -12.92 3.18 -15.23
N GLU A 312 -12.31 2.24 -15.93
CA GLU A 312 -12.67 0.83 -15.81
C GLU A 312 -11.95 0.22 -14.61
N GLU A 313 -12.66 -0.63 -13.87
CA GLU A 313 -12.13 -1.34 -12.70
C GLU A 313 -11.25 -2.52 -13.13
N TYR A 314 -10.19 -2.78 -12.36
CA TYR A 314 -9.27 -3.89 -12.56
C TYR A 314 -10.01 -5.25 -12.59
N GLY A 315 -10.98 -5.40 -11.68
CA GLY A 315 -11.95 -6.48 -11.67
C GLY A 315 -11.41 -7.85 -11.22
N GLU A 316 -12.31 -8.70 -10.74
CA GLU A 316 -11.97 -10.04 -10.27
C GLU A 316 -11.51 -10.97 -11.39
N GLN A 317 -12.06 -10.84 -12.61
CA GLN A 317 -11.74 -11.75 -13.71
C GLN A 317 -10.24 -11.68 -14.07
N ARG A 318 -9.70 -10.47 -14.23
CA ARG A 318 -8.28 -10.25 -14.51
C ARG A 318 -7.41 -10.78 -13.38
N LEU A 319 -7.80 -10.51 -12.14
CA LEU A 319 -7.10 -11.01 -10.95
C LEU A 319 -7.04 -12.54 -10.97
N GLN A 320 -8.16 -13.22 -11.18
CA GLN A 320 -8.22 -14.69 -11.23
C GLN A 320 -7.37 -15.27 -12.38
N GLU A 321 -7.37 -14.64 -13.56
CA GLU A 321 -6.53 -15.05 -14.69
C GLU A 321 -5.04 -14.97 -14.35
N LEU A 322 -4.61 -13.88 -13.71
CA LEU A 322 -3.23 -13.69 -13.25
C LEU A 322 -2.85 -14.72 -12.18
N LEU A 323 -3.70 -14.90 -11.16
CA LEU A 323 -3.46 -15.86 -10.07
C LEU A 323 -3.34 -17.30 -10.58
N ARG A 324 -4.14 -17.68 -11.59
CA ARG A 324 -4.05 -19.01 -12.21
C ARG A 324 -2.69 -19.25 -12.84
N GLN A 325 -2.10 -18.25 -13.49
CA GLN A 325 -0.79 -18.35 -14.14
C GLN A 325 0.35 -18.46 -13.12
N LEU A 326 0.22 -17.78 -11.98
CA LEU A 326 1.28 -17.63 -10.97
C LEU A 326 1.15 -18.60 -9.79
N ARG A 327 0.19 -19.52 -9.81
CA ARG A 327 -0.10 -20.44 -8.69
C ARG A 327 1.11 -21.22 -8.16
N TYR A 328 2.09 -21.51 -9.01
CA TYR A 328 3.30 -22.26 -8.61
C TYR A 328 4.35 -21.40 -7.90
N ASN A 329 4.28 -20.07 -8.03
CA ASN A 329 5.21 -19.13 -7.41
C ASN A 329 5.10 -19.13 -5.89
N SER A 330 6.12 -18.58 -5.24
CA SER A 330 6.07 -18.30 -3.80
C SER A 330 5.02 -17.21 -3.49
N PRO A 331 4.50 -17.15 -2.25
CA PRO A 331 3.58 -16.09 -1.85
C PRO A 331 4.09 -14.67 -2.12
N ASP A 332 5.38 -14.40 -1.86
CA ASP A 332 5.99 -13.09 -2.10
C ASP A 332 6.02 -12.74 -3.59
N GLU A 333 6.47 -13.67 -4.44
CA GLU A 333 6.47 -13.48 -5.91
C GLU A 333 5.06 -13.26 -6.48
N LEU A 334 4.06 -13.92 -5.88
CA LEU A 334 2.67 -13.76 -6.29
C LEU A 334 2.14 -12.37 -5.92
N ILE A 335 2.43 -11.88 -4.71
CA ILE A 335 2.12 -10.51 -4.31
C ILE A 335 2.82 -9.50 -5.21
N ASP A 336 4.13 -9.66 -5.42
CA ASP A 336 4.92 -8.75 -6.25
C ASP A 336 4.35 -8.65 -7.67
N ALA A 337 3.94 -9.79 -8.25
CA ALA A 337 3.35 -9.81 -9.58
C ALA A 337 1.98 -9.12 -9.63
N VAL A 338 1.10 -9.36 -8.66
CA VAL A 338 -0.20 -8.68 -8.57
C VAL A 338 -0.03 -7.19 -8.37
N VAL A 339 0.85 -6.77 -7.46
CA VAL A 339 1.15 -5.35 -7.22
C VAL A 339 1.70 -4.71 -8.49
N ASN A 340 2.64 -5.36 -9.18
CA ASN A 340 3.17 -4.83 -10.44
C ASN A 340 2.12 -4.70 -11.54
N ASP A 341 1.16 -5.64 -11.65
CA ASP A 341 0.06 -5.52 -12.62
C ASP A 341 -0.91 -4.40 -12.24
N LEU A 342 -1.21 -4.22 -10.94
CA LEU A 342 -2.01 -3.10 -10.43
C LEU A 342 -1.34 -1.75 -10.69
N GLU A 343 -0.04 -1.60 -10.46
CA GLU A 343 0.69 -0.36 -10.73
C GLU A 343 0.79 -0.05 -12.25
N GLN A 344 0.76 -1.08 -13.11
CA GLN A 344 0.71 -0.89 -14.56
C GLN A 344 -0.69 -0.53 -15.05
N TYR A 345 -1.73 -1.07 -14.41
CA TYR A 345 -3.11 -0.78 -14.73
C TYR A 345 -3.54 0.61 -14.23
N TYR A 346 -3.06 0.99 -13.06
CA TYR A 346 -3.38 2.23 -12.39
C TYR A 346 -2.75 3.45 -13.08
N THR A 347 -3.55 4.46 -13.37
CA THR A 347 -3.11 5.69 -14.04
C THR A 347 -3.33 6.96 -13.22
N GLY A 348 -3.77 6.83 -11.95
CA GLY A 348 -4.04 7.96 -11.07
C GLY A 348 -2.80 8.49 -10.33
N GLU A 349 -2.92 9.68 -9.72
CA GLU A 349 -1.87 10.24 -8.85
C GLU A 349 -2.05 9.86 -7.36
N ILE A 350 -3.28 9.55 -6.93
CA ILE A 350 -3.63 9.19 -5.55
C ILE A 350 -4.57 7.98 -5.57
N LEU A 351 -4.19 6.93 -4.81
CA LEU A 351 -5.03 5.75 -4.63
C LEU A 351 -6.41 6.14 -4.11
N GLN A 352 -7.44 5.56 -4.73
CA GLN A 352 -8.81 5.82 -4.31
C GLN A 352 -9.10 5.11 -3.00
N ASP A 353 -8.70 3.85 -2.86
CA ASP A 353 -8.83 3.04 -1.65
C ASP A 353 -7.54 2.34 -1.24
N ASP A 354 -7.55 1.82 -0.02
CA ASP A 354 -6.48 0.99 0.51
C ASP A 354 -6.40 -0.32 -0.27
N ARG A 355 -5.17 -0.78 -0.52
CA ARG A 355 -4.92 -2.06 -1.18
C ARG A 355 -4.28 -3.00 -0.20
N THR A 356 -5.00 -4.04 0.19
CA THR A 356 -4.48 -5.06 1.10
C THR A 356 -4.63 -6.43 0.49
N ILE A 357 -3.55 -7.21 0.54
CA ILE A 357 -3.45 -8.56 -0.02
C ILE A 357 -2.84 -9.46 1.06
N LEU A 358 -3.40 -10.66 1.19
CA LEU A 358 -2.86 -11.71 2.03
C LEU A 358 -2.82 -13.02 1.25
N VAL A 359 -1.69 -13.70 1.27
CA VAL A 359 -1.51 -14.99 0.60
C VAL A 359 -1.11 -16.05 1.61
N VAL A 360 -1.80 -17.18 1.59
CA VAL A 360 -1.44 -18.38 2.36
C VAL A 360 -1.28 -19.55 1.40
N LYS A 361 -0.12 -20.18 1.37
CA LYS A 361 0.18 -21.33 0.52
C LYS A 361 0.49 -22.55 1.36
N MET A 362 -0.20 -23.66 1.07
CA MET A 362 0.11 -24.96 1.66
C MET A 362 1.34 -25.55 0.98
N LEU A 363 2.35 -25.92 1.76
CA LEU A 363 3.58 -26.51 1.26
C LEU A 363 3.52 -28.03 1.35
N SER A 364 4.11 -28.68 0.35
CA SER A 364 4.36 -30.11 0.43
C SER A 364 5.48 -30.37 1.44
N MET A 365 5.27 -31.31 2.37
CA MET A 365 6.32 -31.67 3.31
C MET A 365 7.54 -32.14 2.52
N ARG A 366 8.67 -31.46 2.69
CA ARG A 366 9.95 -32.01 2.22
C ARG A 366 10.24 -33.23 3.09
N THR A 367 10.14 -34.42 2.50
CA THR A 367 10.73 -35.63 3.05
C THR A 367 12.25 -35.43 3.04
N THR A 368 12.81 -34.90 4.13
CA THR A 368 14.25 -34.89 4.35
C THR A 368 14.74 -36.25 4.79
#